data_AF-A0A381EBT1-F1
#
_entry.id   AF-A0A381EBT1-F1
#
_cell.length_a   1.000
_cell.length_b   1.000
_cell.length_c   1.000
_cell.angle_alpha   90.00
_cell.angle_beta   90.00
_cell.angle_gamma   90.00
#
_symmetry.space_group_name_H-M   'P 1'
#
loop_
_entity.id
_entity.type
_entity.pdbx_description
1 polymer ?
#
loop_
_entity_poly.entity_id
_entity_poly.type
_entity_poly.pdbx_seq_one_letter_code
_entity_poly.pdbx_strand_id
1 'polypeptide(L)'
;MKTDNSQYYGSVTRLLHWLMAACFFFMFATAIAWNLNGELKFLMGPHKAVGFVLMALAVLRFIWMLRQKERPANAWIAKAGHWALYALMLIVPALAIARQIGRGQQNQTLIDLGNNWHGELGWVFLVLIIGHIGMAVVHRLKGDNLLPRIWGKHE
;
A
#
# COMPACT_ATOMS: atom_id res chain seq x y z
N MET A 1 8.20 8.09 22.11
CA MET A 1 7.91 7.83 20.68
C MET A 1 7.49 9.14 20.03
N LYS A 2 8.14 9.60 18.95
CA LYS A 2 7.78 10.89 18.32
C LYS A 2 6.47 10.74 17.54
N THR A 3 5.49 11.62 17.81
CA THR A 3 4.21 11.72 17.09
C THR A 3 4.35 12.57 15.83
N ASP A 4 3.34 12.55 14.96
CA ASP A 4 3.29 13.42 13.79
C ASP A 4 3.10 14.89 14.21
N ASN A 5 3.55 15.81 13.37
CA ASN A 5 3.25 17.24 13.48
C ASN A 5 3.12 17.90 12.09
N SER A 6 2.96 19.23 12.07
CA SER A 6 2.78 20.01 10.84
C SER A 6 3.97 19.99 9.88
N GLN A 7 5.17 19.63 10.34
CA GLN A 7 6.41 19.66 9.55
C GLN A 7 6.86 18.25 9.14
N TYR A 8 6.73 17.25 10.01
CA TYR A 8 7.26 15.91 9.78
C TYR A 8 6.42 14.79 10.39
N TYR A 9 6.59 13.58 9.84
CA TYR A 9 5.97 12.37 10.38
C TYR A 9 6.80 11.80 11.54
N GLY A 10 6.11 11.31 12.56
CA GLY A 10 6.68 10.65 13.72
C GLY A 10 7.25 9.26 13.39
N SER A 11 7.96 8.67 14.36
CA SER A 11 8.70 7.42 14.15
C SER A 11 7.79 6.25 13.78
N VAL A 12 6.58 6.16 14.34
CA VAL A 12 5.61 5.07 14.01
C VAL A 12 5.10 5.20 12.59
N THR A 13 4.70 6.40 12.19
CA THR A 13 4.18 6.65 10.84
C THR A 13 5.22 6.30 9.78
N ARG A 14 6.49 6.65 10.05
CA ARG A 14 7.64 6.29 9.20
C ARG A 14 7.90 4.79 9.18
N LEU A 15 7.94 4.14 10.35
CA LEU A 15 8.14 2.69 10.45
C LEU A 15 7.08 1.92 9.68
N LEU A 16 5.80 2.23 9.94
CA LEU A 16 4.67 1.60 9.24
C LEU A 16 4.76 1.88 7.73
N HIS A 17 5.13 3.09 7.31
CA HIS A 17 5.27 3.40 5.90
C HIS A 17 6.33 2.54 5.21
N TRP A 18 7.55 2.49 5.74
CA TRP A 18 8.66 1.79 5.11
C TRP A 18 8.51 0.27 5.17
N LEU A 19 7.97 -0.27 6.27
CA LEU A 19 7.65 -1.68 6.36
C LEU A 19 6.63 -2.09 5.28
N MET A 20 5.57 -1.28 5.12
CA MET A 20 4.58 -1.53 4.08
C MET A 20 5.14 -1.33 2.68
N ALA A 21 6.00 -0.34 2.45
CA ALA A 21 6.65 -0.13 1.17
C ALA A 21 7.49 -1.37 0.75
N ALA A 22 8.24 -1.97 1.69
CA ALA A 22 8.96 -3.20 1.45
C ALA A 22 8.04 -4.38 1.12
N CYS A 23 6.93 -4.53 1.86
CA CYS A 23 5.91 -5.53 1.55
C CYS A 23 5.28 -5.30 0.16
N PHE A 24 4.91 -4.07 -0.19
CA PHE A 24 4.36 -3.76 -1.52
C PHE A 24 5.34 -4.07 -2.64
N PHE A 25 6.61 -3.70 -2.48
CA PHE A 25 7.65 -4.06 -3.42
C PHE A 25 7.69 -5.57 -3.64
N PHE A 26 7.68 -6.37 -2.57
CA PHE A 26 7.61 -7.83 -2.66
C PHE A 26 6.34 -8.32 -3.38
N MET A 27 5.17 -7.77 -3.05
CA MET A 27 3.88 -8.17 -3.66
C MET A 27 3.88 -7.94 -5.18
N PHE A 28 4.36 -6.78 -5.64
CA PHE A 28 4.40 -6.47 -7.07
C PHE A 28 5.53 -7.18 -7.79
N ALA A 29 6.71 -7.33 -7.16
CA ALA A 29 7.82 -8.08 -7.74
C ALA A 29 7.42 -9.54 -7.99
N THR A 30 6.78 -10.20 -7.01
CA THR A 30 6.27 -11.57 -7.18
C THR A 30 5.17 -11.65 -8.24
N ALA A 31 4.22 -10.70 -8.23
CA ALA A 31 3.15 -10.66 -9.24
C ALA A 31 3.69 -10.50 -10.67
N ILE A 32 4.65 -9.60 -10.88
CA ILE A 32 5.31 -9.42 -12.17
C ILE A 32 6.09 -10.69 -12.55
N ALA A 33 6.86 -11.24 -11.61
CA ALA A 33 7.71 -12.40 -11.86
C ALA A 33 6.93 -13.59 -12.44
N TRP A 34 5.81 -14.00 -11.84
CA TRP A 34 5.06 -15.15 -12.36
C TRP A 34 4.23 -14.84 -13.62
N ASN A 35 3.96 -13.56 -13.91
CA ASN A 35 3.30 -13.15 -15.15
C ASN A 35 4.30 -13.13 -16.33
N LEU A 36 5.59 -12.91 -16.05
CA LEU A 36 6.67 -13.01 -17.04
C LEU A 36 7.15 -14.45 -17.24
N ASN A 37 7.27 -15.23 -16.16
CA ASN A 37 7.63 -16.65 -16.20
C ASN A 37 6.69 -17.48 -15.32
N GLY A 38 5.85 -18.31 -15.94
CA GLY A 38 4.90 -19.17 -15.25
C GLY A 38 5.53 -20.19 -14.29
N GLU A 39 6.81 -20.53 -14.45
CA GLU A 39 7.55 -21.40 -13.53
C GLU A 39 7.68 -20.77 -12.13
N LEU A 40 7.62 -19.44 -12.04
CA LEU A 40 7.73 -18.71 -10.78
C LEU A 40 6.41 -18.67 -9.98
N LYS A 41 5.37 -19.41 -10.40
CA LYS A 41 4.09 -19.51 -9.66
C LYS A 41 4.23 -20.08 -8.26
N PHE A 42 5.34 -20.75 -7.92
CA PHE A 42 5.62 -21.14 -6.53
C PHE A 42 5.68 -19.93 -5.58
N LEU A 43 5.99 -18.73 -6.09
CA LEU A 43 5.96 -17.47 -5.33
C LEU A 43 4.55 -17.06 -4.88
N MET A 44 3.48 -17.67 -5.40
CA MET A 44 2.11 -17.42 -4.95
C MET A 44 1.91 -17.75 -3.46
N GLY A 45 2.61 -18.76 -2.93
CA GLY A 45 2.57 -19.09 -1.50
C GLY A 45 3.08 -17.93 -0.65
N PRO A 46 4.35 -17.51 -0.81
CA PRO A 46 4.90 -16.33 -0.17
C PRO A 46 4.08 -15.05 -0.38
N HIS A 47 3.57 -14.80 -1.59
CA HIS A 47 2.72 -13.63 -1.88
C HIS A 47 1.45 -13.60 -1.02
N LYS A 48 0.78 -14.74 -0.83
CA LYS A 48 -0.39 -14.81 0.06
C LYS A 48 -0.02 -14.51 1.52
N ALA A 49 1.10 -15.07 1.99
CA ALA A 49 1.56 -14.88 3.37
C ALA A 49 1.91 -13.40 3.63
N VAL A 50 2.71 -12.78 2.76
CA VAL A 50 3.07 -11.36 2.87
C VAL A 50 1.83 -10.47 2.67
N GLY A 51 0.91 -10.83 1.78
CA GLY A 51 -0.35 -10.11 1.59
C GLY A 51 -1.22 -10.07 2.85
N PHE A 52 -1.24 -11.15 3.63
CA PHE A 52 -1.95 -11.17 4.92
C PHE A 52 -1.28 -10.26 5.96
N VAL A 53 0.05 -10.29 6.06
CA VAL A 53 0.81 -9.36 6.92
C VAL A 53 0.55 -7.92 6.49
N LEU A 54 0.56 -7.65 5.19
CA LEU A 54 0.31 -6.33 4.63
C LEU A 54 -1.09 -5.82 4.94
N MET A 55 -2.12 -6.69 4.93
CA MET A 55 -3.47 -6.35 5.37
C MET A 55 -3.48 -5.90 6.84
N ALA A 56 -2.83 -6.64 7.73
CA ALA A 56 -2.74 -6.26 9.14
C ALA A 56 -2.04 -4.90 9.32
N LEU A 57 -0.91 -4.70 8.63
CA LEU A 57 -0.19 -3.42 8.64
C LEU A 57 -1.04 -2.27 8.07
N ALA A 58 -1.82 -2.53 7.03
CA ALA A 58 -2.72 -1.54 6.43
C ALA A 58 -3.81 -1.08 7.38
N VAL A 59 -4.45 -2.02 8.08
CA VAL A 59 -5.45 -1.71 9.12
C VAL A 59 -4.80 -0.91 10.26
N LEU A 60 -3.65 -1.35 10.75
CA LEU A 60 -2.91 -0.63 11.79
C LEU A 60 -2.53 0.78 11.35
N ARG A 61 -2.04 0.95 10.11
CA ARG A 61 -1.71 2.26 9.53
C ARG A 61 -2.93 3.15 9.38
N PHE A 62 -4.06 2.60 8.96
CA PHE A 62 -5.30 3.35 8.82
C PHE A 62 -5.81 3.85 10.18
N ILE A 63 -5.89 2.97 11.17
CA ILE A 63 -6.26 3.33 12.55
C ILE A 63 -5.26 4.36 13.12
N TRP A 64 -3.96 4.17 12.89
CA TRP A 64 -2.94 5.10 13.32
C TRP A 64 -3.14 6.49 12.72
N MET A 65 -3.44 6.57 11.42
CA MET A 65 -3.72 7.82 10.71
C MET A 65 -4.93 8.57 11.29
N LEU A 66 -6.01 7.85 11.63
CA LEU A 66 -7.20 8.45 12.25
C LEU A 66 -6.92 9.04 13.65
N ARG A 67 -5.88 8.56 14.35
CA ARG A 67 -5.48 9.05 15.67
C ARG A 67 -4.56 10.27 15.62
N GLN A 68 -3.97 10.61 14.47
CA GLN A 68 -3.08 11.77 14.35
C GLN A 68 -3.88 13.06 14.19
N LYS A 69 -3.69 14.00 15.13
CA LYS A 69 -4.36 15.31 15.12
C LYS A 69 -3.69 16.33 14.20
N GLU A 70 -2.37 16.25 14.09
CA GLU A 70 -1.57 17.11 13.23
C GLU A 70 -0.81 16.27 12.21
N ARG A 71 -0.71 16.79 10.99
CA ARG A 71 0.00 16.15 9.88
C ARG A 71 0.45 17.21 8.88
N PRO A 72 1.52 16.95 8.11
CA PRO A 72 1.98 17.91 7.11
C PRO A 72 0.88 18.28 6.12
N ALA A 73 0.78 19.57 5.79
CA ALA A 73 -0.19 20.08 4.84
C ALA A 73 0.07 19.50 3.44
N ASN A 74 -1.02 19.10 2.79
CA ASN A 74 -1.02 18.55 1.43
C ASN A 74 -2.05 19.31 0.59
N ALA A 75 -1.71 19.57 -0.67
CA ALA A 75 -2.68 20.05 -1.66
C ALA A 75 -3.87 19.06 -1.74
N TRP A 76 -5.05 19.56 -2.12
CA TRP A 76 -6.27 18.72 -2.16
C TRP A 76 -6.10 17.50 -3.07
N ILE A 77 -5.37 17.63 -4.19
CA ILE A 77 -5.12 16.51 -5.11
C ILE A 77 -4.21 15.44 -4.49
N ALA A 78 -3.23 15.84 -3.67
CA ALA A 78 -2.41 14.91 -2.91
C ALA A 78 -3.22 14.20 -1.81
N LYS A 79 -4.20 14.88 -1.21
CA LYS A 79 -5.15 14.24 -0.29
C LYS A 79 -6.01 13.21 -1.01
N ALA A 80 -6.55 13.53 -2.19
CA ALA A 80 -7.34 12.61 -3.00
C ALA A 80 -6.52 11.36 -3.40
N GLY A 81 -5.27 11.57 -3.86
CA GLY A 81 -4.35 10.48 -4.16
C GLY A 81 -4.08 9.58 -2.96
N HIS A 82 -3.82 10.14 -1.77
CA HIS A 82 -3.64 9.35 -0.56
C HIS A 82 -4.91 8.56 -0.19
N TRP A 83 -6.10 9.15 -0.29
CA TRP A 83 -7.34 8.43 -0.03
C TRP A 83 -7.56 7.27 -1.00
N ALA A 84 -7.27 7.47 -2.30
CA ALA A 84 -7.32 6.40 -3.28
C ALA A 84 -6.33 5.25 -2.94
N LEU A 85 -5.10 5.59 -2.55
CA LEU A 85 -4.11 4.62 -2.09
C LEU A 85 -4.60 3.86 -0.85
N TYR A 86 -5.18 4.55 0.15
CA TYR A 86 -5.74 3.91 1.34
C TYR A 86 -6.90 2.96 1.01
N ALA A 87 -7.79 3.36 0.09
CA ALA A 87 -8.90 2.51 -0.34
C ALA A 87 -8.39 1.23 -1.00
N LEU A 88 -7.51 1.34 -2.00
CA LEU A 88 -6.98 0.18 -2.73
C LEU A 88 -6.12 -0.73 -1.85
N MET A 89 -5.37 -0.14 -0.91
CA MET A 89 -4.59 -0.86 0.08
C MET A 89 -5.42 -1.80 0.96
N LEU A 90 -6.71 -1.50 1.17
CA LEU A 90 -7.64 -2.35 1.91
C LEU A 90 -8.47 -3.25 0.97
N ILE A 91 -8.98 -2.70 -0.14
CA ILE A 91 -9.88 -3.40 -1.06
C ILE A 91 -9.15 -4.58 -1.74
N VAL A 92 -7.95 -4.36 -2.27
CA VAL A 92 -7.21 -5.40 -3.01
C VAL A 92 -6.97 -6.66 -2.17
N PRO A 93 -6.39 -6.58 -0.96
CA PRO A 93 -6.21 -7.77 -0.12
C PRO A 93 -7.55 -8.31 0.43
N ALA A 94 -8.57 -7.47 0.65
CA ALA A 94 -9.89 -7.94 1.07
C ALA A 94 -10.54 -8.84 -0.01
N LEU A 95 -10.39 -8.49 -1.29
CA LEU A 95 -10.84 -9.32 -2.41
C LEU A 95 -10.12 -10.68 -2.48
N ALA A 96 -8.82 -10.71 -2.16
CA ALA A 96 -8.08 -11.96 -2.07
C ALA A 96 -8.57 -12.85 -0.91
N ILE A 97 -8.87 -12.25 0.25
CA ILE A 97 -9.44 -12.95 1.40
C ILE A 97 -10.85 -13.45 1.08
N ALA A 98 -11.69 -12.63 0.46
CA ALA A 98 -13.04 -13.00 0.03
C ALA A 98 -13.00 -14.23 -0.89
N ARG A 99 -12.08 -14.25 -1.86
CA ARG A 99 -11.84 -15.43 -2.71
C ARG A 99 -11.45 -16.67 -1.91
N GLN A 100 -10.58 -16.51 -0.92
CA GLN A 100 -10.12 -17.62 -0.10
C GLN A 100 -11.24 -18.18 0.79
N ILE A 101 -12.07 -17.31 1.38
CA ILE A 101 -13.28 -17.69 2.11
C ILE A 101 -14.25 -18.41 1.18
N GLY A 102 -14.48 -17.85 -0.02
CA GLY A 102 -15.35 -18.45 -1.03
C GLY A 102 -14.95 -19.86 -1.41
N ARG A 103 -13.65 -20.13 -1.56
CA ARG A 103 -13.13 -21.49 -1.80
C ARG A 103 -13.44 -22.46 -0.67
N GLY A 104 -13.31 -22.02 0.59
CA GLY A 104 -13.62 -22.86 1.76
C GLY A 104 -15.12 -23.14 1.92
N GLN A 105 -15.95 -22.20 1.50
CA GLN A 105 -17.42 -22.29 1.60
C GLN A 105 -18.09 -22.81 0.32
N GLN A 106 -17.33 -23.10 -0.74
CA GLN A 106 -17.86 -23.39 -2.08
C GLN A 106 -18.82 -22.29 -2.59
N ASN A 107 -18.58 -21.03 -2.20
CA ASN A 107 -19.38 -19.88 -2.60
C ASN A 107 -18.79 -19.25 -3.87
N GLN A 108 -19.41 -19.51 -5.02
CA GLN A 108 -18.93 -19.06 -6.32
C GLN A 108 -18.89 -17.53 -6.45
N THR A 109 -19.88 -16.82 -5.90
CA THR A 109 -19.94 -15.35 -5.93
C THR A 109 -18.71 -14.71 -5.31
N LEU A 110 -18.25 -15.22 -4.15
CA LEU A 110 -17.04 -14.71 -3.50
C LEU A 110 -15.76 -15.06 -4.27
N ILE A 111 -15.73 -16.23 -4.91
CA ILE A 111 -14.61 -16.66 -5.74
C ILE A 111 -14.48 -15.75 -6.96
N ASP A 112 -15.59 -15.50 -7.66
CA ASP A 112 -15.64 -14.67 -8.87
C ASP A 112 -15.32 -13.22 -8.56
N LEU A 113 -15.85 -12.69 -7.46
CA LEU A 113 -15.53 -11.34 -6.99
C LEU A 113 -14.01 -11.15 -6.84
N GLY A 114 -13.32 -12.07 -6.18
CA GLY A 114 -11.87 -11.94 -6.04
C GLY A 114 -11.08 -12.29 -7.30
N ASN A 115 -11.57 -13.20 -8.15
CA ASN A 115 -10.91 -13.51 -9.43
C ASN A 115 -10.94 -12.32 -10.39
N ASN A 116 -12.08 -11.64 -10.49
CA ASN A 116 -12.29 -10.58 -11.46
C ASN A 116 -11.61 -9.26 -11.06
N TRP A 117 -11.47 -9.00 -9.75
CA TRP A 117 -11.09 -7.66 -9.28
C TRP A 117 -9.73 -7.58 -8.59
N HIS A 118 -9.25 -8.64 -7.93
CA HIS A 118 -8.02 -8.56 -7.14
C HIS A 118 -6.80 -8.20 -8.00
N GLY A 119 -6.64 -8.87 -9.15
CA GLY A 119 -5.53 -8.64 -10.07
C GLY A 119 -5.61 -7.25 -10.72
N GLU A 120 -6.76 -6.93 -11.30
CA GLU A 120 -7.01 -5.67 -12.00
C GLU A 120 -6.79 -4.44 -11.09
N LEU A 121 -7.41 -4.44 -9.90
CA LEU A 121 -7.22 -3.37 -8.94
C LEU A 121 -5.79 -3.36 -8.36
N GLY A 122 -5.11 -4.51 -8.32
CA GLY A 122 -3.69 -4.59 -8.00
C GLY A 122 -2.83 -3.81 -8.98
N TRP A 123 -3.07 -3.94 -10.29
CA TRP A 123 -2.33 -3.17 -11.31
C TRP A 123 -2.65 -1.68 -11.27
N VAL A 124 -3.93 -1.31 -11.08
CA VAL A 124 -4.33 0.09 -10.86
C VAL A 124 -3.60 0.67 -9.64
N PHE A 125 -3.49 -0.11 -8.57
CA PHE A 125 -2.79 0.31 -7.36
C PHE A 125 -1.29 0.51 -7.60
N LEU A 126 -0.64 -0.37 -8.38
CA LEU A 126 0.76 -0.19 -8.79
C LEU A 126 0.96 1.13 -9.54
N VAL A 127 0.09 1.46 -10.49
CA VAL A 127 0.16 2.73 -11.24
C VAL A 127 0.07 3.93 -10.30
N LEU A 128 -0.85 3.90 -9.32
CA LEU A 128 -0.97 4.97 -8.34
C LEU A 128 0.25 5.06 -7.41
N ILE A 129 0.87 3.93 -7.04
CA ILE A 129 2.11 3.92 -6.26
C ILE A 129 3.26 4.54 -7.06
N ILE A 130 3.40 4.18 -8.34
CA ILE A 130 4.41 4.78 -9.23
C ILE A 130 4.17 6.28 -9.36
N GLY A 131 2.92 6.70 -9.56
CA GLY A 131 2.55 8.12 -9.60
C GLY A 131 2.86 8.85 -8.28
N HIS A 132 2.57 8.23 -7.14
CA HIS A 132 2.90 8.76 -5.82
C HIS A 132 4.41 8.99 -5.62
N ILE A 133 5.23 7.99 -5.99
CA ILE A 133 6.70 8.09 -5.94
C ILE A 133 7.18 9.17 -6.91
N GLY A 134 6.65 9.17 -8.15
CA GLY A 134 6.98 10.17 -9.18
C GLY A 134 6.69 11.59 -8.72
N MET A 135 5.55 11.82 -8.06
CA MET A 135 5.22 13.14 -7.51
C MET A 135 6.17 13.56 -6.38
N ALA A 136 6.61 12.64 -5.51
CA ALA A 136 7.61 12.94 -4.50
C ALA A 136 8.96 13.37 -5.14
N VAL A 137 9.35 12.74 -6.25
CA VAL A 137 10.53 13.16 -7.03
C VAL A 137 10.32 14.53 -7.68
N VAL A 138 9.17 14.77 -8.32
CA VAL A 138 8.85 16.06 -8.94
C VAL A 138 8.90 17.20 -7.92
N HIS A 139 8.32 17.03 -6.73
CA HIS A 139 8.40 18.03 -5.67
C HIS A 139 9.84 18.30 -5.23
N ARG A 140 10.65 17.24 -5.07
CA ARG A 140 12.08 17.40 -4.77
C ARG A 140 12.82 18.22 -5.84
N LEU A 141 12.54 17.96 -7.13
CA LEU A 141 13.15 18.71 -8.24
C LEU A 141 12.69 20.16 -8.31
N LYS A 142 11.47 20.47 -7.83
CA LYS A 142 10.92 21.83 -7.74
C LYS A 142 11.41 22.62 -6.52
N GLY A 143 12.26 22.03 -5.67
CA GLY A 143 12.76 22.67 -4.44
C GLY A 143 11.95 22.35 -3.18
N ASP A 144 10.76 21.76 -3.32
CA ASP A 144 9.92 21.29 -2.23
C ASP A 144 10.35 19.88 -1.79
N ASN A 145 11.46 19.75 -1.07
CA ASN A 145 11.92 18.43 -0.67
C ASN A 145 11.01 17.83 0.43
N LEU A 146 10.10 16.94 0.02
CA LEU A 146 9.18 16.25 0.93
C LEU A 146 9.79 15.01 1.60
N LEU A 147 10.92 14.49 1.08
CA LEU A 147 11.58 13.29 1.60
C LEU A 147 11.98 13.36 3.08
N PRO A 148 12.50 14.49 3.60
CA PRO A 148 12.85 14.61 5.02
C PRO A 148 11.67 14.30 5.95
N ARG A 149 10.43 14.58 5.51
CA ARG A 149 9.22 14.31 6.29
C ARG A 149 9.04 12.83 6.62
N ILE A 150 9.49 11.91 5.74
CA ILE A 150 9.30 10.46 5.88
C ILE A 150 10.62 9.68 6.09
N TRP A 151 11.78 10.28 5.83
CA TRP A 151 13.10 9.66 6.02
C TRP A 151 13.68 9.89 7.43
N GLY A 152 13.32 11.01 8.08
CA GLY A 152 13.67 11.26 9.48
C GLY A 152 15.05 11.87 9.74
N LYS A 153 15.78 12.32 8.70
CA LYS A 153 16.93 13.22 8.88
C LYS A 153 16.43 14.66 8.91
N HIS A 154 16.67 15.32 10.04
CA HIS A 154 16.62 16.77 10.18
C HIS A 154 18.07 17.21 10.16
N GLU A 155 18.49 17.85 9.07
CA GLU A 155 19.60 18.80 9.12
C GLU A 155 18.99 20.19 9.28
#